data_AF-A0A2T0U6H1-F1
#
_entry.id   AF-A0A2T0U6H1-F1
#
_cell.length_a   1.000
_cell.length_b   1.000
_cell.length_c   1.000
_cell.angle_alpha   90.00
_cell.angle_beta   90.00
_cell.angle_gamma   90.00
#
_symmetry.space_group_name_H-M   'P 1'
#
loop_
_entity.id
_entity.type
_entity.pdbx_description
1 polymer ?
#
loop_
_entity_poly.entity_id
_entity_poly.type
_entity_poly.pdbx_seq_one_letter_code
_entity_poly.pdbx_strand_id
1 'polypeptide(L)'
;MSQPPVSGVFRAVWPVVDTTYSRDELIAEAQLALAGLAAAADVIVTGPAAFDTTRTGSEVPGWEDWDGYVLVAEAPARARRTPDPVAPVDLPTYIDWVVVERALAAAAPRKLTKIEKKAAVADGIRRGMSYKELADLLKMGWVTVRDYAQADPAEWTVAA
;
A
#
# COMPACT_ATOMS: atom_id res chain seq x y z
N MET A 1 16.75 25.54 4.19
CA MET A 1 17.44 25.33 2.90
C MET A 1 17.07 23.94 2.42
N SER A 2 16.14 23.81 1.47
CA SER A 2 15.66 22.51 0.99
C SER A 2 16.54 22.07 -0.18
N GLN A 3 17.34 21.03 0.02
CA GLN A 3 18.01 20.33 -1.05
C GLN A 3 16.94 19.75 -2.00
N PRO A 4 17.05 19.92 -3.33
CA PRO A 4 16.12 19.27 -4.25
C PRO A 4 16.19 17.74 -4.09
N PRO A 5 15.08 17.00 -4.27
CA PRO A 5 15.11 15.54 -4.20
C PRO A 5 16.04 15.03 -5.29
N VAL A 6 17.05 14.25 -4.90
CA VAL A 6 18.01 13.64 -5.81
C VAL A 6 17.23 12.68 -6.73
N SER A 7 17.04 13.07 -7.99
CA SER A 7 16.78 12.12 -9.06
C SER A 7 18.01 11.22 -9.15
N GLY A 8 17.85 9.94 -8.87
CA GLY A 8 18.92 8.95 -8.86
C GLY A 8 18.78 7.93 -9.98
N VAL A 9 19.77 7.07 -10.11
CA VAL A 9 19.68 5.86 -10.95
C VAL A 9 19.50 4.68 -10.01
N PHE A 10 18.44 3.88 -10.23
CA PHE A 10 18.30 2.58 -9.61
C PHE A 10 19.03 1.55 -10.46
N ARG A 11 19.88 0.75 -9.82
CA ARG A 11 20.61 -0.35 -10.45
C ARG A 11 20.12 -1.67 -9.87
N ALA A 12 19.73 -2.59 -10.75
CA ALA A 12 19.45 -3.98 -10.41
C ALA A 12 20.39 -4.89 -11.18
N VAL A 13 20.80 -6.00 -10.56
CA VAL A 13 21.76 -6.95 -11.10
C VAL A 13 21.21 -8.35 -10.91
N TRP A 14 21.21 -9.15 -11.98
CA TRP A 14 20.79 -10.55 -11.96
C TRP A 14 21.94 -11.45 -12.42
N PRO A 15 22.17 -12.60 -11.76
CA PRO A 15 23.10 -13.60 -12.27
C PRO A 15 22.50 -14.29 -13.48
N VAL A 16 23.28 -14.43 -14.56
CA VAL A 16 22.90 -15.26 -15.69
C VAL A 16 23.35 -16.68 -15.39
N VAL A 17 22.40 -17.49 -14.91
CA VAL A 17 22.65 -18.90 -14.54
C VAL A 17 22.47 -19.85 -15.73
N ASP A 18 21.65 -19.45 -16.70
CA ASP A 18 21.35 -20.24 -17.89
C ASP A 18 21.67 -19.42 -19.14
N THR A 19 22.71 -19.83 -19.86
CA THR A 19 23.18 -19.17 -21.08
C THR A 19 22.46 -19.66 -22.34
N THR A 20 21.48 -20.56 -22.21
CA THR A 20 20.67 -21.04 -23.35
C THR A 20 19.58 -20.04 -23.73
N TYR A 21 19.19 -19.17 -22.80
CA TYR A 21 18.26 -18.08 -23.04
C TYR A 21 18.92 -17.00 -23.92
N SER A 22 18.16 -16.50 -24.87
CA SER A 22 18.57 -15.34 -25.65
C SER A 22 18.62 -14.08 -24.78
N ARG A 23 19.38 -13.09 -25.23
CA ARG A 23 19.47 -11.78 -24.57
C ARG A 23 18.08 -11.15 -24.36
N ASP A 24 17.21 -11.26 -25.36
CA ASP A 24 15.88 -10.64 -25.31
C ASP A 24 14.97 -11.32 -24.29
N GLU A 25 15.08 -12.65 -24.13
CA GLU A 25 14.33 -13.39 -23.11
C GLU A 25 14.79 -13.03 -21.70
N LEU A 26 16.11 -12.95 -21.47
CA LEU A 26 16.68 -12.51 -20.19
C LEU A 26 16.24 -11.08 -19.82
N ILE A 27 16.23 -10.17 -20.81
CA ILE A 27 15.75 -8.80 -20.62
C ILE A 27 14.26 -8.76 -20.32
N ALA A 28 13.44 -9.54 -21.03
CA ALA A 28 12.00 -9.59 -20.81
C ALA A 28 11.66 -10.08 -19.39
N GLU A 29 12.35 -11.11 -18.90
CA GLU A 29 12.20 -11.61 -17.54
C GLU A 29 12.63 -10.55 -16.51
N ALA A 30 13.81 -9.96 -16.67
CA ALA A 30 14.31 -8.93 -15.76
C ALA A 30 13.42 -7.68 -15.74
N GLN A 31 12.86 -7.28 -16.88
CA GLN A 31 11.91 -6.17 -16.98
C GLN A 31 10.65 -6.42 -16.15
N LEU A 32 10.15 -7.66 -16.11
CA LEU A 32 9.01 -8.03 -15.27
C LEU A 32 9.37 -7.99 -13.77
N ALA A 33 10.58 -8.42 -13.41
CA ALA A 33 11.05 -8.43 -12.02
C ALA A 33 11.48 -7.05 -11.48
N LEU A 34 11.87 -6.12 -12.37
CA LEU A 34 12.48 -4.83 -12.01
C LEU A 34 11.61 -4.00 -11.05
N ALA A 35 10.29 -3.99 -11.24
CA ALA A 35 9.37 -3.26 -10.38
C ALA A 35 9.35 -3.81 -8.94
N GLY A 36 9.45 -5.13 -8.78
CA GLY A 36 9.50 -5.79 -7.48
C GLY A 36 10.80 -5.48 -6.73
N LEU A 37 11.94 -5.50 -7.42
CA LEU A 37 13.24 -5.14 -6.83
C LEU A 37 13.31 -3.66 -6.46
N ALA A 38 12.79 -2.78 -7.31
CA ALA A 38 12.68 -1.35 -7.02
C ALA A 38 11.82 -1.10 -5.76
N ALA A 39 10.68 -1.79 -5.64
CA ALA A 39 9.83 -1.71 -4.46
C ALA A 39 10.54 -2.23 -3.19
N ALA A 40 11.29 -3.33 -3.27
CA ALA A 40 12.06 -3.87 -2.16
C ALA A 40 13.17 -2.91 -1.68
N ALA A 41 13.71 -2.09 -2.60
CA ALA A 41 14.70 -1.06 -2.31
C ALA A 41 14.08 0.32 -1.95
N ASP A 42 12.76 0.40 -1.73
CA ASP A 42 12.00 1.63 -1.46
C ASP A 42 12.25 2.74 -2.52
N VAL A 43 12.33 2.35 -3.79
CA VAL A 43 12.47 3.28 -4.92
C VAL A 43 11.35 3.11 -5.93
N ILE A 44 11.06 4.18 -6.66
CA ILE A 44 10.13 4.19 -7.79
C ILE A 44 10.93 4.41 -9.06
N VAL A 45 10.88 3.46 -9.98
CA VAL A 45 11.40 3.62 -11.35
C VAL A 45 10.50 4.59 -12.10
N THR A 46 11.08 5.68 -12.62
CA THR A 46 10.35 6.78 -13.26
C THR A 46 10.48 6.81 -14.78
N GLY A 47 11.23 5.88 -15.37
CA GLY A 47 11.45 5.83 -16.81
C GLY A 47 12.02 4.48 -17.25
N PRO A 48 12.32 4.33 -18.55
CA PRO A 48 12.79 3.06 -19.10
C PRO A 48 14.16 2.66 -18.53
N ALA A 49 14.35 1.36 -18.35
CA ALA A 49 15.63 0.80 -17.94
C ALA A 49 16.53 0.55 -19.16
N ALA A 50 17.81 0.82 -19.02
CA ALA A 50 18.86 0.37 -19.92
C ALA A 50 19.42 -0.96 -19.40
N PHE A 51 19.55 -1.95 -20.29
CA PHE A 51 20.02 -3.31 -19.93
C PHE A 51 21.38 -3.61 -20.57
N ASP A 52 22.33 -4.02 -19.74
CA ASP A 52 23.67 -4.47 -20.10
C ASP A 52 23.86 -5.93 -19.69
N THR A 53 24.04 -6.81 -20.67
CA THR A 53 24.29 -8.27 -20.48
C THR A 53 25.75 -8.65 -20.65
N THR A 54 26.64 -7.67 -20.91
CA THR A 54 28.02 -7.94 -21.30
C THR A 54 29.01 -8.02 -20.14
N ARG A 55 28.55 -7.75 -18.92
CA ARG A 55 29.40 -7.69 -17.73
C ARG A 55 29.54 -9.05 -17.07
N THR A 56 30.73 -9.30 -16.56
CA THR A 56 30.99 -10.38 -15.61
C THR A 56 30.68 -9.90 -14.19
N GLY A 57 30.34 -10.81 -13.28
CA GLY A 57 30.07 -10.48 -11.88
C GLY A 57 31.23 -9.73 -11.22
N SER A 58 32.47 -10.14 -11.53
CA SER A 58 33.70 -9.50 -11.07
C SER A 58 33.84 -7.99 -11.39
N GLU A 59 33.14 -7.51 -12.43
CA GLU A 59 33.17 -6.10 -12.85
C GLU A 59 32.05 -5.26 -12.21
N VAL A 60 31.16 -5.88 -11.43
CA VAL A 60 29.99 -5.25 -10.84
C VAL A 60 30.14 -5.18 -9.32
N PRO A 61 30.12 -3.97 -8.72
CA PRO A 61 30.23 -3.84 -7.27
C PRO A 61 29.16 -4.65 -6.52
N GLY A 62 29.59 -5.44 -5.53
CA GLY A 62 28.73 -6.33 -4.75
C GLY A 62 28.47 -7.71 -5.39
N TRP A 63 29.10 -8.00 -6.53
CA TRP A 63 29.01 -9.28 -7.26
C TRP A 63 30.39 -9.89 -7.53
N GLU A 64 31.42 -9.45 -6.81
CA GLU A 64 32.81 -9.83 -7.05
C GLU A 64 33.06 -11.34 -6.94
N ASP A 65 32.27 -12.04 -6.11
CA ASP A 65 32.34 -13.49 -5.90
C ASP A 65 31.56 -14.31 -6.95
N TRP A 66 30.95 -13.66 -7.96
CA TRP A 66 30.23 -14.33 -9.04
C TRP A 66 31.09 -14.45 -10.31
N ASP A 67 31.47 -15.68 -10.64
CA ASP A 67 32.34 -16.01 -11.79
C ASP A 67 31.62 -15.99 -13.16
N GLY A 68 30.30 -15.74 -13.19
CA GLY A 68 29.48 -15.78 -14.40
C GLY A 68 29.16 -14.39 -14.99
N TYR A 69 28.39 -14.39 -16.08
CA TYR A 69 27.79 -13.17 -16.61
C TYR A 69 26.68 -12.67 -15.68
N VAL A 70 26.48 -11.37 -15.69
CA VAL A 70 25.38 -10.70 -15.01
C VAL A 70 24.62 -9.81 -15.97
N LEU A 71 23.31 -9.72 -15.78
CA LEU A 71 22.46 -8.72 -16.42
C LEU A 71 22.31 -7.54 -15.47
N VAL A 72 22.72 -6.35 -15.92
CA VAL A 72 22.57 -5.11 -15.17
C VAL A 72 21.48 -4.27 -15.81
N ALA A 73 20.52 -3.83 -15.01
CA ALA A 73 19.53 -2.84 -15.40
C ALA A 73 19.79 -1.53 -14.67
N GLU A 74 19.84 -0.42 -15.40
CA GLU A 74 19.92 0.94 -14.85
C GLU A 74 18.71 1.74 -15.30
N ALA A 75 17.94 2.25 -14.35
CA ALA A 75 16.73 3.02 -14.63
C ALA A 75 16.72 4.33 -13.85
N PRO A 76 16.22 5.44 -14.45
CA PRO A 76 15.98 6.64 -13.68
C PRO A 76 14.95 6.34 -12.60
N ALA A 77 15.29 6.67 -11.37
CA ALA A 77 14.45 6.40 -10.23
C ALA A 77 14.47 7.57 -9.26
N ARG A 78 13.46 7.60 -8.41
CA ARG A 78 13.45 8.45 -7.23
C ARG A 78 13.27 7.58 -6.02
N ALA A 79 13.85 8.00 -4.90
CA ALA A 79 13.43 7.48 -3.61
C ALA A 79 11.91 7.53 -3.59
N ARG A 80 11.29 6.39 -3.26
CA ARG A 80 9.93 6.46 -2.78
C ARG A 80 10.06 7.39 -1.59
N ARG A 81 9.44 8.57 -1.65
CA ARG A 81 9.28 9.32 -0.42
C ARG A 81 8.54 8.36 0.48
N THR A 82 9.25 7.75 1.41
CA THR A 82 8.64 7.33 2.65
C THR A 82 7.93 8.61 3.07
N PRO A 83 6.59 8.66 3.12
CA PRO A 83 6.02 9.70 3.96
C PRO A 83 6.74 9.56 5.30
N ASP A 84 7.18 10.68 5.89
CA ASP A 84 7.67 10.73 7.28
C ASP A 84 6.98 9.62 8.05
N PRO A 85 7.70 8.73 8.78
CA PRO A 85 7.11 7.56 9.40
C PRO A 85 5.79 7.99 9.96
N VAL A 86 4.71 7.64 9.25
CA VAL A 86 3.46 8.35 9.46
C VAL A 86 3.15 7.98 10.88
N ALA A 87 3.16 8.99 11.78
CA ALA A 87 2.72 8.81 13.15
C ALA A 87 1.52 7.87 13.05
N PRO A 88 1.60 6.67 13.66
CA PRO A 88 0.94 5.44 13.21
C PRO A 88 -0.36 5.81 12.54
N VAL A 89 -0.43 5.62 11.22
CA VAL A 89 -1.57 6.14 10.44
C VAL A 89 -2.82 5.65 11.13
N ASP A 90 -3.50 6.56 11.82
CA ASP A 90 -4.83 6.35 12.36
C ASP A 90 -5.73 6.43 11.13
N LEU A 91 -5.69 5.41 10.25
CA LEU A 91 -6.53 5.33 9.07
C LEU A 91 -7.97 5.11 9.54
N PRO A 92 -8.88 6.08 9.40
CA PRO A 92 -10.30 5.88 9.66
C PRO A 92 -11.03 5.54 8.35
N THR A 93 -10.36 4.87 7.40
CA THR A 93 -10.89 4.61 6.04
C THR A 93 -11.36 3.19 5.82
N TYR A 94 -11.12 2.25 6.74
CA TYR A 94 -11.68 0.91 6.67
C TYR A 94 -12.70 0.71 7.80
N ILE A 95 -13.93 0.34 7.42
CA ILE A 95 -14.93 -0.13 8.39
C ILE A 95 -14.54 -1.56 8.76
N ASP A 96 -14.07 -1.78 9.99
CA ASP A 96 -13.95 -3.13 10.52
C ASP A 96 -15.35 -3.66 10.85
N TRP A 97 -15.93 -4.38 9.88
CA TRP A 97 -17.27 -4.94 10.02
C TRP A 97 -17.39 -5.91 11.20
N VAL A 98 -16.32 -6.59 11.61
CA VAL A 98 -16.36 -7.46 12.80
C VAL A 98 -16.57 -6.63 14.07
N VAL A 99 -15.95 -5.45 14.16
CA VAL A 99 -16.17 -4.52 15.28
C VAL A 99 -17.59 -3.94 15.23
N VAL A 100 -18.12 -3.64 14.04
CA VAL A 100 -19.52 -3.20 13.87
C VAL A 100 -20.51 -4.26 14.32
N GLU A 101 -20.36 -5.52 13.87
CA GLU A 101 -21.20 -6.65 14.30
C GLU A 101 -21.17 -6.82 15.82
N ARG A 102 -19.96 -6.80 16.40
CA ARG A 102 -19.80 -6.92 17.85
C ARG A 102 -20.43 -5.76 18.59
N ALA A 103 -20.35 -4.54 18.08
CA ALA A 103 -21.03 -3.40 18.68
C ALA A 103 -22.55 -3.53 18.64
N LEU A 104 -23.10 -4.02 17.52
CA LEU A 104 -24.53 -4.31 17.41
C LEU A 104 -24.98 -5.47 18.30
N ALA A 105 -24.05 -6.36 18.66
CA ALA A 105 -24.25 -7.42 19.66
C ALA A 105 -23.92 -6.99 21.11
N ALA A 106 -23.72 -5.70 21.37
CA ALA A 106 -23.31 -5.15 22.68
C ALA A 106 -21.97 -5.70 23.23
N ALA A 107 -21.12 -6.24 22.37
CA ALA A 107 -19.85 -6.90 22.67
C ALA A 107 -18.65 -6.20 22.02
N ALA A 108 -18.74 -4.89 21.77
CA ALA A 108 -17.68 -4.13 21.11
C ALA A 108 -16.35 -4.25 21.87
N PRO A 109 -15.28 -4.78 21.25
CA PRO A 109 -14.00 -4.96 21.93
C PRO A 109 -13.23 -3.63 22.12
N ARG A 110 -13.63 -2.58 21.40
CA ARG A 110 -13.05 -1.24 21.47
C ARG A 110 -14.08 -0.15 21.17
N LYS A 111 -13.73 1.10 21.44
CA LYS A 111 -14.49 2.26 20.96
C LYS A 111 -14.52 2.27 19.42
N LEU A 112 -15.71 2.46 18.88
CA LEU A 112 -15.95 2.62 17.45
C LEU A 112 -15.40 3.96 16.95
N THR A 113 -14.80 3.94 15.77
CA THR A 113 -14.46 5.15 15.02
C THR A 113 -15.71 5.84 14.49
N LYS A 114 -15.56 7.06 13.96
CA LYS A 114 -16.70 7.80 13.37
C LYS A 114 -17.33 7.05 12.20
N ILE A 115 -16.53 6.42 11.34
CA ILE A 115 -17.03 5.69 10.17
C ILE A 115 -17.72 4.38 10.59
N GLU A 116 -17.20 3.68 11.61
CA GLU A 116 -17.82 2.48 12.15
C GLU A 116 -19.12 2.78 12.89
N LYS A 117 -19.22 3.93 13.56
CA LYS A 117 -20.48 4.40 14.16
C LYS A 117 -21.54 4.66 13.09
N LYS A 118 -21.19 5.29 11.98
CA LYS A 118 -22.10 5.48 10.84
C LYS A 118 -22.54 4.13 10.26
N ALA A 119 -21.60 3.23 10.03
CA ALA A 119 -21.87 1.88 9.52
C ALA A 119 -22.77 1.07 10.46
N ALA A 120 -22.52 1.13 11.78
CA ALA A 120 -23.34 0.48 12.80
C ALA A 120 -24.76 1.05 12.84
N VAL A 121 -24.93 2.36 12.73
CA VAL A 121 -26.27 2.97 12.65
C VAL A 121 -27.01 2.49 11.40
N ALA A 122 -26.36 2.52 10.24
CA ALA A 122 -26.97 2.12 8.98
C ALA A 122 -27.37 0.64 8.96
N ASP A 123 -26.50 -0.23 9.45
CA ASP A 123 -26.75 -1.66 9.52
C ASP A 123 -27.78 -2.01 10.60
N GLY A 124 -27.75 -1.34 11.75
CA GLY A 124 -28.76 -1.49 12.80
C GLY A 124 -30.16 -1.11 12.32
N ILE A 125 -30.29 -0.01 11.55
CA ILE A 125 -31.57 0.38 10.91
C ILE A 125 -32.03 -0.69 9.92
N ARG A 126 -31.11 -1.24 9.10
CA ARG A 126 -31.40 -2.34 8.17
C ARG A 126 -31.92 -3.59 8.90
N ARG A 127 -31.45 -3.82 10.13
CA ARG A 127 -31.91 -4.90 11.04
C ARG A 127 -33.21 -4.56 11.80
N GLY A 128 -33.79 -3.38 11.58
CA GLY A 128 -35.04 -2.95 12.22
C GLY A 128 -34.87 -2.37 13.62
N MET A 129 -33.64 -2.03 14.06
CA MET A 129 -33.42 -1.37 15.33
C MET A 129 -33.90 0.09 15.28
N SER A 130 -34.53 0.55 16.37
CA SER A 130 -34.94 1.94 16.52
C SER A 130 -33.76 2.87 16.82
N TYR A 131 -33.92 4.16 16.54
CA TYR A 131 -32.88 5.16 16.83
C TYR A 131 -32.53 5.26 18.31
N LYS A 132 -33.51 4.96 19.19
CA LYS A 132 -33.29 4.95 20.64
C LYS A 132 -32.42 3.77 21.05
N GLU A 133 -32.71 2.57 20.54
CA GLU A 133 -31.88 1.39 20.79
C GLU A 133 -30.44 1.59 20.30
N LEU A 134 -30.26 2.19 19.12
CA LEU A 134 -28.93 2.50 18.59
C LEU A 134 -28.19 3.56 19.40
N ALA A 135 -28.88 4.58 19.90
CA ALA A 135 -28.30 5.60 20.78
C ALA A 135 -27.78 4.96 22.08
N ASP A 136 -28.60 4.10 22.70
CA ASP A 136 -28.28 3.41 23.95
C ASP A 136 -27.16 2.39 23.78
N LEU A 137 -27.17 1.65 22.66
CA LEU A 137 -26.20 0.62 22.32
C LEU A 137 -24.83 1.19 21.96
N LEU A 138 -24.81 2.23 21.12
CA LEU A 138 -23.57 2.85 20.63
C LEU A 138 -23.10 4.00 21.52
N LYS A 139 -23.78 4.24 22.66
CA LYS A 139 -23.48 5.29 23.65
C LYS A 139 -23.32 6.67 23.01
N MET A 140 -24.28 7.04 22.17
CA MET A 140 -24.28 8.31 21.43
C MET A 140 -25.62 9.03 21.57
N GLY A 141 -25.60 10.35 21.35
CA GLY A 141 -26.83 11.15 21.40
C GLY A 141 -27.79 10.81 20.25
N TRP A 142 -29.08 10.87 20.53
CA TRP A 142 -30.15 10.59 19.55
C TRP A 142 -30.02 11.46 18.28
N VAL A 143 -29.63 12.74 18.42
CA VAL A 143 -29.39 13.64 17.28
C VAL A 143 -28.27 13.10 16.38
N THR A 144 -27.18 12.59 16.96
CA THR A 144 -26.06 12.01 16.22
C THR A 144 -26.47 10.75 15.46
N VAL A 145 -27.31 9.90 16.05
CA VAL A 145 -27.86 8.71 15.36
C VAL A 145 -28.68 9.14 14.14
N ARG A 146 -29.56 10.13 14.32
CA ARG A 146 -30.40 10.65 13.24
C ARG A 146 -29.58 11.25 12.10
N ASP A 147 -28.57 12.04 12.43
CA ASP A 147 -27.69 12.66 11.43
C ASP A 147 -26.88 11.60 10.66
N TYR A 148 -26.49 10.50 11.31
CA TYR A 148 -25.81 9.39 10.65
C TYR A 148 -26.76 8.54 9.78
N ALA A 149 -28.01 8.38 10.18
CA ALA A 149 -29.03 7.69 9.41
C ALA A 149 -29.40 8.41 8.11
N GLN A 150 -29.25 9.73 8.06
CA GLN A 150 -29.58 10.57 6.91
C GLN A 150 -28.40 10.77 5.94
N ALA A 151 -27.18 10.43 6.35
CA ALA A 151 -26.01 10.53 5.48
C ALA A 151 -26.03 9.40 4.43
N ASP A 152 -25.75 9.72 3.17
CA ASP A 152 -25.68 8.72 2.11
C ASP A 152 -24.46 7.80 2.35
N PRO A 153 -24.62 6.46 2.38
CA PRO A 153 -23.50 5.52 2.47
C PRO A 153 -22.43 5.71 1.38
N ALA A 154 -22.81 6.21 0.19
CA ALA A 154 -21.88 6.50 -0.90
C ALA A 154 -20.94 7.69 -0.59
N GLU A 155 -21.37 8.61 0.27
CA GLU A 155 -20.56 9.75 0.73
C GLU A 155 -19.52 9.35 1.80
N TRP A 156 -19.58 8.13 2.34
CA TRP A 156 -18.63 7.67 3.36
C TRP A 156 -17.30 7.20 2.76
N THR A 157 -17.22 7.15 1.43
CA THR A 157 -16.07 6.70 0.62
C THR A 157 -15.42 7.82 -0.20
N VAL A 158 -15.45 9.09 0.26
CA VAL A 158 -14.87 10.20 -0.51
C VAL A 158 -13.96 11.10 0.33
N ALA A 159 -12.65 10.91 0.14
CA ALA A 159 -11.62 11.94 -0.06
C ALA A 159 -10.25 11.28 0.20
N ALA A 160 -9.57 10.90 -0.89
CA ALA A 160 -8.18 10.47 -0.89
C ALA A 160 -7.24 11.64 -0.57
#